data_AF-A0A368F944-F1
#
_entry.id   AF-A0A368F944-F1
#
_cell.length_a   1.000
_cell.length_b   1.000
_cell.length_c   1.000
_cell.angle_alpha   90.00
_cell.angle_beta   90.00
_cell.angle_gamma   90.00
#
_symmetry.space_group_name_H-M   'P 1'
#
loop_
_entity.id
_entity.type
_entity.pdbx_description
1 polymer ?
#
loop_
_entity_poly.entity_id
_entity_poly.type
_entity_poly.pdbx_seq_one_letter_code
_entity_poly.pdbx_strand_id
1 'polypeptide(L)'
;MEQAEAMIADLRRKNNLQVFRKLDLEKMSKRAVILKLEEEMAKRVVDKKGGKQHITRSDLLKKDREIIQQQQENRRLLARLDEVYSDRERMMTDMTRELEDEQRENDALRMELKELKEELDEIRRRRDGAIDDTRSVDSRDSIPHAIRNLPHAGWVSMKPEKRSAGSRKLKASWVQYYAVLNHVAFQLFPDEKPHSAAVMSIDTRQLCHVRLVTAADVRVADAEQIRRIFHIMFDDRDNGSTSRNASTNDLSITSVSQKDESWKNHDFQELTFHVSTYCDICHKNLSGLLRPAPAYECKSRLSSEDS
;
A
#
# COMPACT_ATOMS: atom_id res chain seq x y z
N MET A 1 -44.24 -44.33 7.79
CA MET A 1 -44.52 -45.26 6.67
C MET A 1 -43.84 -44.79 5.38
N GLU A 2 -44.00 -43.53 5.00
CA GLU A 2 -43.40 -42.93 3.79
C GLU A 2 -41.85 -43.06 3.68
N GLN A 3 -41.12 -42.90 4.79
CA GLN A 3 -39.66 -43.11 4.80
C GLN A 3 -39.24 -44.57 4.54
N ALA A 4 -40.04 -45.54 4.99
CA ALA A 4 -39.77 -46.96 4.77
C ALA A 4 -40.04 -47.35 3.30
N GLU A 5 -41.08 -46.77 2.69
CA GLU A 5 -41.39 -46.97 1.27
C GLU A 5 -40.32 -46.37 0.35
N ALA A 6 -39.81 -45.18 0.68
CA ALA A 6 -38.70 -44.56 -0.04
C ALA A 6 -37.42 -45.41 0.01
N MET A 7 -37.11 -46.00 1.18
CA MET A 7 -35.95 -46.89 1.35
C MET A 7 -36.10 -48.19 0.53
N ILE A 8 -37.30 -48.78 0.49
CA ILE A 8 -37.59 -49.97 -0.32
C ILE A 8 -37.45 -49.66 -1.82
N ALA A 9 -37.91 -48.50 -2.27
CA ALA A 9 -37.79 -48.07 -3.67
C ALA A 9 -36.31 -47.87 -4.07
N ASP A 10 -35.49 -47.27 -3.20
CA ASP A 10 -34.05 -47.08 -3.45
C ASP A 10 -33.30 -48.42 -3.50
N LEU A 11 -33.60 -49.34 -2.58
CA LEU A 11 -33.04 -50.70 -2.59
C LEU A 11 -33.41 -51.46 -3.88
N ARG A 12 -34.64 -51.33 -4.36
CA ARG A 12 -35.07 -51.92 -5.66
C ARG A 12 -34.32 -51.32 -6.83
N ARG A 13 -34.12 -50.00 -6.87
CA ARG A 13 -33.33 -49.32 -7.92
C ARG A 13 -31.88 -49.80 -7.92
N LYS A 14 -31.23 -49.87 -6.76
CA LYS A 14 -29.85 -50.34 -6.61
C LYS A 14 -29.70 -51.80 -7.04
N ASN A 15 -30.64 -52.66 -6.65
CA ASN A 15 -30.63 -54.07 -7.05
C ASN A 15 -30.82 -54.22 -8.57
N ASN A 16 -31.78 -53.53 -9.17
CA ASN A 16 -31.98 -53.54 -10.62
C ASN A 16 -30.73 -53.05 -11.37
N LEU A 17 -30.10 -51.96 -10.91
CA LEU A 17 -28.86 -51.45 -11.51
C LEU A 17 -27.72 -52.46 -11.42
N GLN A 18 -27.60 -53.18 -10.30
CA GLN A 18 -26.61 -54.23 -10.12
C GLN A 18 -26.85 -55.41 -11.07
N VAL A 19 -28.12 -55.81 -11.27
CA VAL A 19 -28.50 -56.86 -12.21
C VAL A 19 -28.18 -56.46 -13.66
N PHE A 20 -28.49 -55.23 -14.06
CA PHE A 20 -28.15 -54.72 -15.40
C PHE A 20 -26.64 -54.72 -15.64
N ARG A 21 -25.84 -54.25 -14.68
CA ARG A 21 -24.37 -54.28 -14.79
C ARG A 21 -23.83 -55.70 -14.95
N LYS A 22 -24.33 -56.66 -14.16
CA LYS A 22 -23.92 -58.08 -14.27
C LYS A 22 -24.27 -58.66 -15.64
N LEU A 23 -25.47 -58.35 -16.14
CA LEU A 23 -25.92 -58.81 -17.46
C LEU A 23 -25.05 -58.26 -18.59
N ASP A 24 -24.66 -56.98 -18.53
CA ASP A 24 -23.81 -56.37 -19.56
C ASP A 24 -22.39 -56.95 -19.54
N LEU A 25 -21.81 -57.18 -18.36
CA LEU A 25 -20.54 -57.88 -18.19
C LEU A 25 -20.58 -59.29 -18.79
N GLU A 26 -21.65 -60.05 -18.54
CA GLU A 26 -21.82 -61.39 -19.08
C GLU A 26 -21.95 -61.37 -20.61
N LYS A 27 -22.74 -60.44 -21.17
CA LYS A 27 -22.88 -60.25 -22.62
C LYS A 27 -21.53 -59.91 -23.27
N MET A 28 -20.76 -59.02 -22.67
CA MET A 28 -19.42 -58.64 -23.14
C MET A 28 -18.48 -59.85 -23.16
N SER A 29 -18.43 -60.62 -22.08
CA SER A 29 -17.61 -61.83 -21.99
C SER A 29 -17.98 -62.87 -23.05
N LYS A 30 -19.27 -63.15 -23.22
CA LYS A 30 -19.75 -64.10 -24.24
C LYS A 30 -19.40 -63.64 -25.66
N ARG A 31 -19.52 -62.34 -25.95
CA ARG A 31 -19.12 -61.78 -27.26
C ARG A 31 -17.63 -61.96 -27.52
N ALA A 32 -16.77 -61.74 -26.52
CA ALA A 32 -15.33 -61.94 -26.66
C ALA A 32 -14.97 -63.41 -26.98
N VAL A 33 -15.64 -64.36 -26.33
CA VAL A 33 -15.44 -65.80 -26.59
C VAL A 33 -15.86 -66.17 -28.01
N ILE A 34 -17.00 -65.67 -28.49
CA ILE A 34 -17.48 -65.91 -29.86
C ILE A 34 -16.48 -65.38 -30.89
N LEU A 35 -16.02 -64.14 -30.74
CA LEU A 35 -15.03 -63.55 -31.65
C LEU A 35 -13.72 -64.35 -31.68
N LYS A 36 -13.27 -64.86 -30.53
CA LYS A 36 -12.06 -65.67 -30.47
C LYS A 36 -12.23 -67.04 -31.16
N LEU A 37 -13.39 -67.66 -31.00
CA LEU A 37 -13.71 -68.91 -31.69
C LEU A 37 -13.80 -68.70 -33.20
N GLU A 38 -14.41 -67.61 -33.65
CA GLU A 38 -14.46 -67.23 -35.07
C GLU A 38 -13.05 -67.03 -35.65
N GLU A 39 -12.16 -66.35 -34.92
CA GLU A 39 -10.75 -66.17 -35.30
C GLU A 39 -10.01 -67.50 -35.45
N GLU A 40 -10.18 -68.42 -34.48
CA GLU A 40 -9.54 -69.74 -34.51
C GLU A 40 -10.11 -70.65 -35.59
N MET A 41 -11.41 -70.57 -35.86
CA MET A 41 -12.03 -71.29 -36.99
C MET A 41 -11.50 -70.76 -38.34
N ALA A 42 -11.32 -69.45 -38.47
CA ALA A 42 -10.77 -68.85 -39.69
C ALA A 42 -9.33 -69.31 -39.97
N LYS A 43 -8.47 -69.41 -38.94
CA LYS A 43 -7.08 -69.92 -39.08
C LYS A 43 -7.04 -71.36 -39.59
N ARG A 44 -7.89 -72.24 -39.04
CA ARG A 44 -7.95 -73.66 -39.43
C ARG A 44 -8.44 -73.90 -40.86
N VAL A 45 -9.20 -72.97 -41.43
CA VAL A 45 -9.68 -73.05 -42.82
C VAL A 45 -8.55 -72.72 -43.80
N VAL A 46 -7.65 -71.81 -43.45
CA VAL A 46 -6.52 -71.41 -44.31
C VAL A 46 -5.49 -72.52 -44.44
N ASP A 47 -5.24 -73.30 -43.38
CA ASP A 47 -4.27 -74.41 -43.38
C ASP A 47 -4.63 -75.56 -44.34
N LYS A 48 -5.89 -75.67 -44.78
CA LYS A 48 -6.33 -76.74 -45.71
C LYS A 48 -6.11 -76.40 -47.19
N LYS A 49 -5.74 -75.17 -47.54
CA LYS A 49 -5.66 -74.71 -48.95
C LYS A 49 -4.23 -74.68 -49.53
N GLY A 50 -3.20 -75.00 -48.74
CA GLY A 50 -1.81 -75.07 -49.19
C GLY A 50 -1.35 -76.51 -49.46
N GLY A 51 -0.90 -76.80 -50.68
CA GLY A 51 -0.33 -78.09 -51.05
C GLY A 51 0.85 -78.48 -50.17
N LYS A 52 0.99 -79.78 -49.89
CA LYS A 52 2.10 -80.36 -49.11
C LYS A 52 3.44 -80.08 -49.80
N GLN A 53 4.11 -78.97 -49.44
CA GLN A 53 5.53 -78.84 -49.72
C GLN A 53 6.28 -79.86 -48.85
N HIS A 54 7.12 -80.68 -49.48
CA HIS A 54 7.97 -81.64 -48.78
C HIS A 54 9.11 -80.88 -48.08
N ILE A 55 8.89 -80.55 -46.80
CA ILE A 55 9.88 -79.88 -45.95
C ILE A 55 11.02 -80.85 -45.64
N THR A 56 12.27 -80.46 -45.91
CA THR A 56 13.42 -81.33 -45.60
C THR A 56 13.86 -81.17 -44.15
N ARG A 57 14.55 -82.19 -43.60
CA ARG A 57 15.11 -82.15 -42.24
C ARG A 57 16.07 -80.97 -42.02
N SER A 58 16.79 -80.56 -43.05
CA SER A 58 17.70 -79.39 -43.01
C SER A 58 16.91 -78.09 -42.85
N ASP A 59 15.79 -77.95 -43.56
CA ASP A 59 14.89 -76.80 -43.45
C ASP A 59 14.30 -76.69 -42.04
N LEU A 60 13.91 -77.82 -41.44
CA LEU A 60 13.42 -77.86 -40.05
C LEU A 60 14.49 -77.39 -39.06
N LEU A 61 15.74 -77.87 -39.17
CA LEU A 61 16.84 -77.44 -38.29
C LEU A 61 17.20 -75.96 -38.47
N LYS A 62 17.04 -75.41 -39.67
CA LYS A 62 17.21 -73.97 -39.91
C LYS A 62 16.09 -73.17 -39.24
N LYS A 63 14.84 -73.63 -39.37
CA LYS A 63 13.69 -73.01 -38.69
C LYS A 63 13.79 -73.11 -37.16
N ASP A 64 14.23 -74.23 -36.61
CA ASP A 64 14.43 -74.38 -35.16
C ASP A 64 15.46 -73.37 -34.63
N ARG A 65 16.56 -73.13 -35.36
CA ARG A 65 17.54 -72.10 -35.01
C ARG A 65 16.96 -70.69 -35.08
N GLU A 66 16.21 -70.38 -36.15
CA GLU A 66 15.50 -69.10 -36.26
C GLU A 66 14.49 -68.89 -35.12
N ILE A 67 13.74 -69.93 -34.74
CA ILE A 67 12.79 -69.88 -33.62
C ILE A 67 13.53 -69.58 -32.31
N ILE A 68 14.64 -70.26 -32.03
CA ILE A 68 15.44 -70.00 -30.81
C ILE A 68 15.96 -68.56 -30.81
N GLN A 69 16.44 -68.08 -31.95
CA GLN A 69 16.98 -66.72 -32.10
C GLN A 69 15.88 -65.67 -31.91
N GLN A 70 14.72 -65.85 -32.54
CA GLN A 70 13.55 -64.98 -32.35
C GLN A 70 13.02 -65.03 -30.92
N GLN A 71 13.05 -66.18 -30.25
CA GLN A 71 12.68 -66.29 -28.84
C GLN A 71 13.66 -65.53 -27.92
N GLN A 72 14.96 -65.58 -28.21
CA GLN A 72 15.96 -64.79 -27.48
C GLN A 72 15.75 -63.29 -27.71
N GLU A 73 15.52 -62.87 -28.96
CA GLU A 73 15.28 -61.47 -29.28
C GLU A 73 13.99 -60.96 -28.63
N ASN A 74 12.91 -61.74 -28.65
CA ASN A 74 11.67 -61.40 -27.95
C ASN A 74 11.90 -61.22 -26.44
N ARG A 75 12.67 -62.13 -25.80
CA ARG A 75 13.02 -61.98 -24.37
C ARG A 75 13.81 -60.70 -24.11
N ARG A 76 14.78 -60.39 -24.97
CA ARG A 76 15.59 -59.16 -24.88
C ARG A 76 14.74 -57.91 -25.04
N LEU A 77 13.84 -57.89 -26.02
CA LEU A 77 12.95 -56.74 -26.28
C LEU A 77 11.94 -56.56 -25.14
N LEU A 78 11.38 -57.64 -24.59
CA LEU A 78 10.50 -57.57 -23.43
C LEU A 78 11.22 -56.98 -22.22
N ALA A 79 12.44 -57.44 -21.92
CA ALA A 79 13.24 -56.90 -20.82
C ALA A 79 13.54 -55.40 -21.01
N ARG A 80 13.87 -54.98 -22.25
CA ARG A 80 14.12 -53.57 -22.58
C ARG A 80 12.87 -52.70 -22.45
N LEU A 81 11.71 -53.23 -22.86
CA LEU A 81 10.44 -52.53 -22.66
C LEU A 81 10.16 -52.34 -21.17
N ASP A 82 10.33 -53.38 -20.37
CA ASP A 82 10.10 -53.35 -18.92
C ASP A 82 11.01 -52.31 -18.23
N GLU A 83 12.28 -52.24 -18.62
CA GLU A 83 13.24 -51.23 -18.15
C GLU A 83 12.77 -49.80 -18.50
N VAL A 84 12.39 -49.55 -19.76
CA VAL A 84 11.90 -48.24 -20.20
C VAL A 84 10.59 -47.86 -19.52
N TYR A 85 9.68 -48.80 -19.31
CA TYR A 85 8.43 -48.57 -18.58
C TYR A 85 8.73 -48.20 -17.13
N SER A 86 9.62 -48.94 -16.46
CA SER A 86 10.02 -48.67 -15.07
C SER A 86 10.72 -47.30 -14.93
N ASP A 87 11.58 -46.92 -15.87
CA ASP A 87 12.21 -45.59 -15.90
C ASP A 87 11.19 -44.47 -16.11
N ARG A 88 10.25 -44.65 -17.04
CA ARG A 88 9.18 -43.67 -17.29
C ARG A 88 8.27 -43.52 -16.08
N GLU A 89 7.94 -44.61 -15.41
CA GLU A 89 7.12 -44.60 -14.19
C GLU A 89 7.84 -43.86 -13.06
N ARG A 90 9.14 -44.13 -12.83
CA ARG A 90 9.97 -43.37 -11.88
C ARG A 90 9.98 -41.87 -12.20
N MET A 91 10.23 -41.51 -13.46
CA MET A 91 10.24 -40.11 -13.87
C MET A 91 8.89 -39.42 -13.66
N MET A 92 7.78 -40.11 -13.93
CA MET A 92 6.45 -39.56 -13.63
C MET A 92 6.23 -39.37 -12.14
N THR A 93 6.67 -40.31 -11.29
CA THR A 93 6.57 -40.16 -9.84
C THR A 93 7.41 -39.00 -9.32
N ASP A 94 8.63 -38.82 -9.84
CA ASP A 94 9.51 -37.71 -9.45
C ASP A 94 8.94 -36.35 -9.88
N MET A 95 8.46 -36.24 -11.12
CA MET A 95 7.78 -35.02 -11.60
C MET A 95 6.51 -34.70 -10.81
N THR A 96 5.75 -35.72 -10.42
CA THR A 96 4.55 -35.52 -9.59
C THR A 96 4.93 -34.98 -8.21
N ARG A 97 5.99 -35.52 -7.60
CA ARG A 97 6.51 -35.02 -6.32
C ARG A 97 6.98 -33.58 -6.43
N GLU A 98 7.72 -33.24 -7.49
CA GLU A 98 8.22 -31.88 -7.72
C GLU A 98 7.08 -30.88 -7.94
N LEU A 99 6.04 -31.25 -8.70
CA LEU A 99 4.82 -30.45 -8.82
C LEU A 99 4.13 -30.20 -7.47
N GLU A 100 4.05 -31.22 -6.60
CA GLU A 100 3.48 -31.03 -5.27
C GLU A 100 4.32 -30.10 -4.39
N ASP A 101 5.64 -30.20 -4.43
CA ASP A 101 6.56 -29.33 -3.68
C ASP A 101 6.39 -27.86 -4.12
N GLU A 102 6.41 -27.61 -5.42
CA GLU A 102 6.16 -26.28 -6.01
C GLU A 102 4.77 -25.75 -5.63
N GLN A 103 3.77 -26.62 -5.61
CA GLN A 103 2.41 -26.22 -5.25
C GLN A 103 2.29 -25.84 -3.77
N ARG A 104 3.00 -26.53 -2.88
CA ARG A 104 3.11 -26.16 -1.46
C ARG A 104 3.81 -24.81 -1.29
N GLU A 105 4.90 -24.56 -2.02
CA GLU A 105 5.61 -23.27 -1.99
C GLU A 105 4.72 -22.14 -2.53
N ASN A 106 4.00 -22.38 -3.61
CA ASN A 106 3.07 -21.42 -4.18
C ASN A 106 1.96 -21.04 -3.19
N ASP A 107 1.41 -22.01 -2.47
CA ASP A 107 0.38 -21.77 -1.46
C ASP A 107 0.95 -21.02 -0.24
N ALA A 108 2.19 -21.31 0.17
CA ALA A 108 2.89 -20.53 1.20
C ALA A 108 3.05 -19.05 0.80
N LEU A 109 3.55 -18.78 -0.41
CA LEU A 109 3.69 -17.42 -0.94
C LEU A 109 2.33 -16.71 -1.07
N ARG A 110 1.26 -17.43 -1.44
CA ARG A 110 -0.10 -16.85 -1.45
C ARG A 110 -0.58 -16.45 -0.06
N MET A 111 -0.25 -17.23 0.97
CA MET A 111 -0.57 -16.87 2.36
C MET A 111 0.20 -15.63 2.80
N GLU A 112 1.52 -15.56 2.54
CA GLU A 112 2.33 -14.37 2.84
C GLU A 112 1.82 -13.12 2.12
N LEU A 113 1.46 -13.25 0.83
CA LEU A 113 0.87 -12.15 0.07
C LEU A 113 -0.46 -11.68 0.66
N LYS A 114 -1.24 -12.59 1.23
CA LYS A 114 -2.51 -12.25 1.89
C LYS A 114 -2.25 -11.49 3.20
N GLU A 115 -1.31 -11.96 4.01
CA GLU A 115 -0.90 -11.31 5.26
C GLU A 115 -0.37 -9.90 5.00
N LEU A 116 0.56 -9.73 4.06
CA LEU A 116 1.09 -8.41 3.67
C LEU A 116 0.00 -7.47 3.13
N LYS A 117 -1.01 -7.99 2.42
CA LYS A 117 -2.17 -7.17 2.00
C LYS A 117 -3.01 -6.72 3.18
N GLU A 118 -3.26 -7.60 4.14
CA GLU A 118 -4.01 -7.28 5.36
C GLU A 118 -3.26 -6.24 6.20
N GLU A 119 -1.94 -6.37 6.34
CA GLU A 119 -1.08 -5.36 6.99
C GLU A 119 -1.14 -4.01 6.28
N LEU A 120 -1.04 -4.00 4.95
CA LEU A 120 -1.12 -2.78 4.15
C LEU A 120 -2.49 -2.11 4.27
N ASP A 121 -3.57 -2.89 4.28
CA ASP A 121 -4.93 -2.38 4.48
C ASP A 121 -5.15 -1.90 5.92
N GLU A 122 -4.55 -2.53 6.93
CA GLU A 122 -4.53 -2.04 8.31
C GLU A 122 -3.78 -0.70 8.42
N ILE A 123 -2.61 -0.57 7.79
CA ILE A 123 -1.85 0.69 7.74
C ILE A 123 -2.66 1.78 7.03
N ARG A 124 -3.34 1.46 5.92
CA ARG A 124 -4.25 2.38 5.23
C ARG A 124 -5.42 2.78 6.11
N ARG A 125 -6.07 1.83 6.80
CA ARG A 125 -7.16 2.13 7.74
C ARG A 125 -6.69 3.00 8.90
N ARG A 126 -5.49 2.78 9.44
CA ARG A 126 -4.92 3.66 10.49
C ARG A 126 -4.61 5.04 9.95
N ARG A 127 -4.07 5.14 8.74
CA ARG A 127 -3.82 6.42 8.08
C ARG A 127 -5.14 7.16 7.84
N ASP A 128 -6.13 6.50 7.26
CA ASP A 128 -7.40 7.11 6.87
C ASP A 128 -8.29 7.40 8.10
N GLY A 129 -8.27 6.53 9.10
CA GLY A 129 -8.93 6.78 10.40
C GLY A 129 -8.26 7.89 11.21
N ALA A 130 -6.95 8.13 11.02
CA ALA A 130 -6.27 9.31 11.58
C ALA A 130 -6.53 10.59 10.76
N ILE A 131 -7.03 10.49 9.52
CA ILE A 131 -7.36 11.62 8.65
C ILE A 131 -8.77 12.19 8.95
N ASP A 132 -9.68 11.40 9.51
CA ASP A 132 -11.07 11.85 9.76
C ASP A 132 -11.20 12.83 10.95
N ASP A 133 -10.33 12.75 11.95
CA ASP A 133 -10.46 13.58 13.17
C ASP A 133 -9.80 14.98 13.09
N THR A 134 -9.06 15.33 12.04
CA THR A 134 -8.55 16.70 11.92
C THR A 134 -8.37 17.14 10.47
N ARG A 135 -9.25 18.06 10.05
CA ARG A 135 -9.08 19.00 8.94
C ARG A 135 -7.62 19.38 8.71
N SER A 136 -7.02 18.93 7.61
CA SER A 136 -6.32 19.77 6.62
C SER A 136 -5.70 18.85 5.56
N VAL A 137 -5.86 19.22 4.30
CA VAL A 137 -5.30 18.50 3.14
C VAL A 137 -3.78 18.56 3.22
N ASP A 138 -3.16 17.49 3.71
CA ASP A 138 -1.72 17.40 3.88
C ASP A 138 -1.06 17.15 2.51
N SER A 139 -0.24 18.09 2.05
CA SER A 139 0.45 18.07 0.74
C SER A 139 1.59 17.02 0.68
N ARG A 140 1.51 15.96 1.48
CA ARG A 140 2.58 14.96 1.71
C ARG A 140 2.85 14.04 0.52
N ASP A 141 1.92 13.94 -0.43
CA ASP A 141 2.14 13.20 -1.67
C ASP A 141 3.00 13.97 -2.68
N SER A 142 3.19 15.28 -2.48
CA SER A 142 4.06 16.11 -3.32
C SER A 142 5.48 16.28 -2.77
N ILE A 143 5.79 15.71 -1.59
CA ILE A 143 7.10 15.83 -0.95
C ILE A 143 7.96 14.61 -1.33
N PRO A 144 9.07 14.79 -2.07
CA PRO A 144 9.95 13.69 -2.47
C PRO A 144 10.39 12.82 -1.29
N HIS A 145 10.47 11.50 -1.50
CA HIS A 145 10.90 10.52 -0.50
C HIS A 145 12.23 10.87 0.20
N ALA A 146 13.13 11.58 -0.49
CA ALA A 146 14.39 12.07 0.06
C ALA A 146 14.22 13.07 1.21
N ILE A 147 13.16 13.88 1.19
CA ILE A 147 12.85 14.86 2.24
C ILE A 147 12.16 14.17 3.43
N ARG A 148 11.38 13.10 3.17
CA ARG A 148 10.67 12.32 4.20
C ARG A 148 11.63 11.60 5.17
N ASN A 149 12.85 11.28 4.73
CA ASN A 149 13.85 10.55 5.50
C ASN A 149 14.94 11.45 6.11
N LEU A 150 14.81 12.79 6.01
CA LEU A 150 15.76 13.69 6.66
C LEU A 150 15.71 13.50 8.18
N PRO A 151 16.87 13.50 8.86
CA PRO A 151 16.89 13.47 10.32
C PRO A 151 16.18 14.72 10.84
N HIS A 152 15.14 14.52 11.64
CA HIS A 152 14.35 15.60 12.22
C HIS A 152 15.02 16.22 13.46
N ALA A 153 16.35 16.04 13.59
CA ALA A 153 17.15 16.59 14.67
C ALA A 153 18.49 17.10 14.15
N GLY A 154 18.99 18.19 14.72
CA GLY A 154 20.27 18.76 14.34
C GLY A 154 20.54 20.14 14.93
N TRP A 155 21.75 20.63 14.71
CA TRP A 155 22.19 21.93 15.21
C TRP A 155 21.58 23.08 14.41
N VAL A 156 20.92 24.01 15.12
CA VAL A 156 20.37 25.24 14.57
C VAL A 156 20.92 26.44 15.33
N SER A 157 20.95 27.58 14.64
CA SER A 157 21.41 28.85 15.20
C SER A 157 20.20 29.76 15.41
N MET A 158 19.92 30.14 16.66
CA MET A 158 18.87 31.08 17.01
C MET A 158 19.49 32.42 17.38
N LYS A 159 18.91 33.50 16.86
CA LYS A 159 19.29 34.85 17.27
C LYS A 159 18.68 35.13 18.65
N PRO A 160 19.48 35.47 19.67
CA PRO A 160 18.96 35.74 21.00
C PRO A 160 18.02 36.96 20.96
N GLU A 161 16.88 36.83 21.64
CA GLU A 161 15.97 37.94 21.86
C GLU A 161 16.68 38.98 22.73
N LYS A 162 16.71 40.25 22.29
CA LYS A 162 17.36 41.33 23.05
C LYS A 162 16.55 41.61 24.32
N ARG A 163 16.75 40.82 25.38
CA ARG A 163 16.29 41.19 26.72
C ARG A 163 17.42 41.82 27.54
N SER A 164 17.07 42.98 28.09
CA SER A 164 17.77 43.81 29.06
C SER A 164 18.78 44.83 28.52
N ALA A 165 18.34 46.09 28.60
CA ALA A 165 19.12 47.30 28.54
C ALA A 165 20.36 47.21 29.45
N GLY A 166 21.54 47.41 28.90
CA GLY A 166 22.77 47.55 29.71
C GLY A 166 24.08 47.34 28.95
N SER A 167 24.12 46.49 27.93
CA SER A 167 25.39 46.10 27.30
C SER A 167 25.47 46.57 25.85
N ARG A 168 25.98 47.79 25.66
CA ARG A 168 26.09 48.51 24.37
C ARG A 168 27.07 47.89 23.35
N LYS A 169 27.47 46.62 23.50
CA LYS A 169 28.38 45.89 22.59
C LYS A 169 28.18 44.36 22.64
N LEU A 170 26.97 43.84 22.51
CA LEU A 170 26.79 42.45 22.05
C LEU A 170 26.41 42.50 20.56
N LYS A 171 27.44 42.39 19.72
CA LYS A 171 27.31 42.04 18.30
C LYS A 171 26.38 40.83 18.25
N ALA A 172 25.34 40.85 17.41
CA ALA A 172 24.29 39.83 17.33
C ALA A 172 24.89 38.46 16.99
N SER A 173 25.41 37.77 18.00
CA SER A 173 25.96 36.43 17.88
C SER A 173 24.80 35.46 17.90
N TRP A 174 24.69 34.67 16.84
CA TRP A 174 23.82 33.52 16.81
C TRP A 174 24.24 32.52 17.89
N VAL A 175 23.28 31.97 18.61
CA VAL A 175 23.50 30.96 19.64
C VAL A 175 23.08 29.61 19.08
N GLN A 176 23.93 28.59 19.24
CA GLN A 176 23.65 27.25 18.75
C GLN A 176 22.79 26.47 19.75
N TYR A 177 21.80 25.78 19.23
CA TYR A 177 20.92 24.87 19.96
C TYR A 177 20.79 23.57 19.16
N TYR A 178 20.59 22.47 19.87
CA TYR A 178 20.22 21.21 19.26
C TYR A 178 18.69 21.16 19.12
N ALA A 179 18.20 21.25 17.89
CA ALA A 179 16.77 21.20 17.58
C ALA A 179 16.32 19.76 17.38
N VAL A 180 15.15 19.44 17.91
CA VAL A 180 14.46 18.17 17.68
C VAL A 180 13.03 18.48 17.29
N LEU A 181 12.63 18.02 16.11
CA LEU A 181 11.25 18.04 15.61
C LEU A 181 10.70 16.62 15.70
N ASN A 182 9.63 16.44 16.46
CA ASN A 182 8.88 15.20 16.47
C ASN A 182 7.41 15.48 16.10
N HIS A 183 6.55 14.46 16.14
CA HIS A 183 5.15 14.61 15.78
C HIS A 183 4.33 15.47 16.77
N VAL A 184 4.87 15.74 17.97
CA VAL A 184 4.22 16.48 19.05
C VAL A 184 4.73 17.92 19.16
N ALA A 185 6.04 18.15 19.03
CA ALA A 185 6.64 19.46 19.26
C ALA A 185 7.94 19.66 18.48
N PHE A 186 8.26 20.94 18.26
CA PHE A 186 9.59 21.43 17.91
C PHE A 186 10.28 21.96 19.17
N GLN A 187 11.42 21.37 19.54
CA GLN A 187 12.10 21.64 20.80
C GLN A 187 13.56 22.04 20.57
N LEU A 188 14.05 22.98 21.38
CA LEU A 188 15.43 23.45 21.36
C LEU A 188 16.13 23.09 22.68
N PHE A 189 17.25 22.36 22.58
CA PHE A 189 18.08 21.97 23.70
C PHE A 189 19.43 22.69 23.66
N PRO A 190 20.07 22.94 24.81
CA PRO A 190 21.41 23.54 24.85
C PRO A 190 22.51 22.55 24.42
N ASP A 191 22.25 21.24 24.48
CA ASP A 191 23.19 20.18 24.13
C ASP A 191 22.45 18.99 23.46
N GLU A 192 23.19 18.10 22.80
CA GLU A 192 22.68 16.91 22.08
C GLU A 192 21.99 15.90 23.01
N LYS A 193 22.41 15.83 24.27
CA LYS A 193 21.87 14.86 25.23
C LYS A 193 20.64 15.45 25.94
N PRO A 194 19.46 14.82 25.86
CA PRO A 194 18.22 15.34 26.44
C PRO A 194 18.13 15.15 27.97
N HIS A 195 19.23 15.35 28.70
CA HIS A 195 19.21 15.37 30.17
C HIS A 195 18.75 16.73 30.72
N SER A 196 18.81 17.78 29.89
CA SER A 196 18.39 19.14 30.23
C SER A 196 16.99 19.44 29.71
N ALA A 197 16.22 20.23 30.47
CA ALA A 197 14.95 20.77 30.01
C ALA A 197 15.14 21.58 28.71
N ALA A 198 14.16 21.48 27.80
CA ALA A 198 14.15 22.27 26.57
C ALA A 198 14.12 23.78 26.91
N VAL A 199 14.97 24.57 26.23
CA VAL A 199 15.01 26.03 26.36
C VAL A 199 13.77 26.65 25.72
N MET A 200 13.26 26.01 24.67
CA MET A 200 12.05 26.39 23.96
C MET A 200 11.36 25.13 23.46
N SER A 201 10.04 25.08 23.57
CA SER A 201 9.20 23.99 23.06
C SER A 201 7.96 24.61 22.43
N ILE A 202 7.72 24.31 21.17
CA ILE A 202 6.57 24.77 20.40
C ILE A 202 5.78 23.53 20.00
N ASP A 203 4.52 23.44 20.40
CA ASP A 203 3.65 22.32 19.99
C ASP A 203 3.46 22.36 18.45
N THR A 204 3.49 21.22 17.79
CA THR A 204 3.30 21.14 16.33
C THR A 204 1.94 21.68 15.91
N ARG A 205 0.93 21.60 16.78
CA ARG A 205 -0.41 22.18 16.58
C ARG A 205 -0.43 23.70 16.63
N GLN A 206 0.56 24.31 17.28
CA GLN A 206 0.70 25.77 17.39
C GLN A 206 1.47 26.37 16.21
N LEU A 207 2.13 25.56 15.39
CA LEU A 207 2.86 26.04 14.21
C LEU A 207 1.89 26.59 13.16
N CYS A 208 1.96 27.88 12.88
CA CYS A 208 1.08 28.54 11.91
C CYS A 208 1.70 28.58 10.51
N HIS A 209 2.96 29.02 10.41
CA HIS A 209 3.62 29.23 9.13
C HIS A 209 5.13 29.16 9.22
N VAL A 210 5.77 28.49 8.28
CA VAL A 210 7.24 28.47 8.13
C VAL A 210 7.60 29.08 6.79
N ARG A 211 8.51 30.06 6.80
CA ARG A 211 8.99 30.72 5.57
C ARG A 211 10.48 30.98 5.60
N LEU A 212 11.10 31.03 4.43
CA LEU A 212 12.43 31.61 4.28
C LEU A 212 12.39 33.11 4.59
N VAL A 213 13.49 33.62 5.13
CA VAL A 213 13.64 35.04 5.39
C VAL A 213 14.11 35.79 4.14
N THR A 214 13.81 37.08 4.11
CA THR A 214 14.26 38.02 3.08
C THR A 214 15.28 39.00 3.65
N ALA A 215 15.94 39.77 2.79
CA ALA A 215 16.85 40.84 3.22
C ALA A 215 16.17 41.89 4.13
N ALA A 216 14.84 42.04 4.02
CA ALA A 216 14.06 42.93 4.88
C ALA A 216 13.98 42.41 6.34
N ASP A 217 13.93 41.09 6.51
CA ASP A 217 13.82 40.42 7.81
C ASP A 217 15.15 40.45 8.58
N VAL A 218 16.28 40.22 7.88
CA VAL A 218 17.62 40.14 8.49
C VAL A 218 18.62 41.05 7.78
N ARG A 219 18.51 42.36 8.01
CA ARG A 219 19.32 43.40 7.33
C ARG A 219 20.84 43.32 7.51
N VAL A 220 21.33 42.54 8.47
CA VAL A 220 22.76 42.42 8.79
C VAL A 220 23.38 41.14 8.21
N ALA A 221 22.56 40.21 7.71
CA ALA A 221 23.03 38.97 7.11
C ALA A 221 23.35 39.16 5.62
N ASP A 222 24.36 38.46 5.12
CA ASP A 222 24.69 38.43 3.71
C ASP A 222 23.70 37.56 2.90
N ALA A 223 23.81 37.61 1.56
CA ALA A 223 22.90 36.88 0.68
C ALA A 223 23.01 35.35 0.80
N GLU A 224 24.17 34.81 1.22
CA GLU A 224 24.36 33.37 1.42
C GLU A 224 23.76 32.91 2.74
N GLN A 225 23.87 33.73 3.80
CA GLN A 225 23.28 33.52 5.10
C GLN A 225 21.76 33.61 5.04
N ILE A 226 21.19 34.59 4.32
CA ILE A 226 19.73 34.74 4.16
C ILE A 226 19.09 33.45 3.63
N ARG A 227 19.73 32.77 2.68
CA ARG A 227 19.22 31.50 2.11
C ARG A 227 19.19 30.33 3.10
N ARG A 228 19.89 30.45 4.23
CA ARG A 228 19.99 29.41 5.27
C ARG A 228 19.11 29.70 6.49
N ILE A 229 18.47 30.87 6.53
CA ILE A 229 17.66 31.31 7.67
C ILE A 229 16.18 31.18 7.31
N PHE A 230 15.39 30.69 8.25
CA PHE A 230 13.94 30.58 8.14
C PHE A 230 13.26 31.15 9.39
N HIS A 231 12.02 31.58 9.25
CA HIS A 231 11.14 32.01 10.33
C HIS A 231 10.05 30.96 10.56
N ILE A 232 9.81 30.67 11.83
CA ILE A 232 8.67 29.90 12.30
C ILE A 232 7.73 30.86 13.00
N MET A 233 6.49 30.95 12.53
CA MET A 233 5.39 31.65 13.17
C MET A 233 4.53 30.62 13.89
N PHE A 234 4.23 30.85 15.17
CA PHE A 234 3.42 29.96 15.99
C PHE A 234 2.49 30.76 16.91
N ASP A 235 1.41 30.11 17.34
CA ASP A 235 0.41 30.67 18.25
C ASP A 235 0.75 30.34 19.71
N ASP A 236 0.92 31.36 20.55
CA ASP A 236 1.37 31.23 21.95
C ASP A 236 0.18 31.21 22.94
N ARG A 237 -1.04 30.95 22.47
CA ARG A 237 -2.27 31.12 23.27
C ARG A 237 -2.40 30.19 24.47
N ASP A 238 -1.74 29.03 24.46
CA ASP A 238 -1.83 28.04 25.55
C ASP A 238 -0.67 28.11 26.54
N ASN A 239 0.42 28.79 26.20
CA ASN A 239 1.54 28.99 27.10
C ASN A 239 1.33 30.31 27.84
N GLY A 240 0.92 30.26 29.11
CA GLY A 240 0.65 31.43 29.97
C GLY A 240 1.85 32.37 30.24
N SER A 241 2.89 32.34 29.41
CA SER A 241 4.03 33.24 29.44
C SER A 241 3.91 34.24 28.30
N THR A 242 3.32 35.40 28.59
CA THR A 242 3.23 36.53 27.67
C THR A 242 4.57 36.84 27.00
N SER A 243 4.75 36.41 25.75
CA SER A 243 5.76 36.91 24.83
C SER A 243 5.11 37.90 23.84
N ARG A 244 4.60 39.02 24.39
CA ARG A 244 4.05 40.14 23.62
C ARG A 244 5.15 40.97 22.96
N ASN A 245 6.06 40.38 22.17
CA ASN A 245 7.17 41.18 21.61
C ASN A 245 7.62 40.79 20.19
N ALA A 246 6.87 39.93 19.48
CA ALA A 246 7.01 39.82 18.03
C ALA A 246 6.23 40.98 17.36
N SER A 247 6.90 42.14 17.26
CA SER A 247 6.58 43.23 16.33
C SER A 247 5.21 43.89 16.46
N THR A 248 4.85 44.37 17.66
CA THR A 248 3.97 45.55 17.78
C THR A 248 4.86 46.78 17.97
N ASN A 249 5.45 47.26 16.87
CA ASN A 249 6.06 48.58 16.87
C ASN A 249 4.96 49.58 16.51
N ASP A 250 4.48 50.31 17.55
CA ASP A 250 3.49 51.39 17.54
C ASP A 250 2.16 51.04 16.83
N LEU A 251 1.02 50.92 17.51
CA LEU A 251 0.27 52.07 18.03
C LEU A 251 -0.71 51.55 19.11
N SER A 252 -0.36 51.68 20.38
CA SER A 252 -1.36 51.73 21.44
C SER A 252 -1.65 53.20 21.72
N ILE A 253 -2.64 53.77 21.03
CA ILE A 253 -3.26 55.01 21.49
C ILE A 253 -4.73 54.73 21.78
N THR A 254 -5.00 54.72 23.09
CA THR A 254 -6.24 55.14 23.72
C THR A 254 -7.56 54.57 23.20
N SER A 255 -8.11 53.68 24.02
CA SER A 255 -9.54 53.48 24.24
C SER A 255 -10.33 54.80 24.14
N VAL A 256 -11.08 54.96 23.05
CA VAL A 256 -12.21 55.89 22.95
C VAL A 256 -13.26 55.28 22.03
N SER A 257 -14.26 54.67 22.67
CA SER A 257 -15.65 54.49 22.22
C SER A 257 -15.96 54.92 20.78
N GLN A 258 -16.16 53.97 19.85
CA GLN A 258 -16.96 54.19 18.62
C GLN A 258 -17.71 52.93 18.20
N LYS A 259 -18.95 52.83 18.71
CA LYS A 259 -20.20 52.48 17.99
C LYS A 259 -20.08 51.45 16.84
N ASP A 260 -20.43 50.19 17.14
CA ASP A 260 -20.78 49.17 16.13
C ASP A 260 -21.93 49.70 15.24
N GLU A 261 -21.62 50.08 14.00
CA GLU A 261 -22.65 50.40 13.01
C GLU A 261 -22.96 49.14 12.20
N SER A 262 -23.93 48.37 12.68
CA SER A 262 -24.49 47.24 11.95
C SER A 262 -25.30 47.74 10.73
N TRP A 263 -24.80 47.46 9.53
CA TRP A 263 -25.49 47.77 8.28
C TRP A 263 -25.96 46.47 7.62
N LYS A 264 -27.28 46.32 7.40
CA LYS A 264 -27.92 45.18 6.72
C LYS A 264 -27.52 43.78 7.26
N ASN A 265 -27.46 43.61 8.58
CA ASN A 265 -27.13 42.34 9.26
C ASN A 265 -25.69 41.83 9.00
N HIS A 266 -24.77 42.73 8.66
CA HIS A 266 -23.35 42.41 8.60
C HIS A 266 -22.62 43.12 9.74
N ASP A 267 -21.70 42.38 10.36
CA ASP A 267 -20.79 42.92 11.36
C ASP A 267 -19.51 43.39 10.68
N PHE A 268 -19.12 44.63 10.96
CA PHE A 268 -18.06 45.35 10.26
C PHE A 268 -16.95 45.75 11.23
N GLN A 269 -15.75 45.23 11.02
CA GLN A 269 -14.57 45.57 11.80
C GLN A 269 -13.71 46.59 11.06
N GLU A 270 -13.32 47.67 11.72
CA GLU A 270 -12.36 48.62 11.15
C GLU A 270 -10.98 47.96 10.94
N LEU A 271 -10.46 48.07 9.72
CA LEU A 271 -9.15 47.59 9.31
C LEU A 271 -8.06 48.58 9.73
N THR A 272 -6.99 48.06 10.33
CA THR A 272 -5.84 48.85 10.78
C THR A 272 -4.84 49.19 9.67
N PHE A 273 -4.96 48.57 8.49
CA PHE A 273 -4.09 48.85 7.33
C PHE A 273 -4.90 49.43 6.17
N HIS A 274 -4.32 50.43 5.51
CA HIS A 274 -4.92 51.10 4.35
C HIS A 274 -4.11 50.79 3.11
N VAL A 275 -4.75 50.23 2.09
CA VAL A 275 -4.14 50.01 0.77
C VAL A 275 -4.51 51.20 -0.12
N SER A 276 -3.57 51.70 -0.93
CA SER A 276 -3.84 52.78 -1.87
C SER A 276 -4.86 52.32 -2.92
N THR A 277 -6.12 52.72 -2.75
CA THR A 277 -7.23 52.30 -3.60
C THR A 277 -8.00 53.53 -4.11
N TYR A 278 -8.50 53.43 -5.33
CA TYR A 278 -9.38 54.42 -5.94
C TYR A 278 -10.83 53.93 -5.84
N CYS A 279 -11.78 54.83 -5.65
CA CYS A 279 -13.19 54.43 -5.69
C CYS A 279 -13.58 53.94 -7.08
N ASP A 280 -14.10 52.73 -7.22
CA ASP A 280 -14.46 52.15 -8.53
C ASP A 280 -15.65 52.87 -9.23
N ILE A 281 -16.38 53.72 -8.52
CA ILE A 281 -17.55 54.43 -9.05
C ILE A 281 -17.20 55.85 -9.49
N CYS A 282 -16.39 56.57 -8.71
CA CYS A 282 -16.06 57.98 -8.98
C CYS A 282 -14.58 58.24 -9.26
N HIS A 283 -13.74 57.19 -9.22
CA HIS A 283 -12.29 57.19 -9.45
C HIS A 283 -11.49 58.18 -8.61
N LYS A 284 -12.08 58.73 -7.54
CA LYS A 284 -11.36 59.57 -6.57
C LYS A 284 -10.45 58.72 -5.70
N ASN A 285 -9.27 59.25 -5.41
CA ASN A 285 -8.32 58.63 -4.49
C ASN A 285 -8.91 58.64 -3.08
N LEU A 286 -9.07 57.46 -2.47
CA LEU A 286 -9.63 57.30 -1.12
C LEU A 286 -8.57 57.46 -0.02
N SER A 287 -7.29 57.59 -0.38
CA SER A 287 -6.17 57.82 0.53
C SER A 287 -5.83 59.30 0.67
N GLY A 288 -6.58 60.03 1.50
CA GLY A 288 -6.24 61.39 1.92
C GLY A 288 -5.21 61.38 3.05
N LEU A 289 -4.09 62.08 2.90
CA LEU A 289 -2.95 62.08 3.85
C LEU A 289 -3.25 62.62 5.26
N LEU A 290 -4.35 63.35 5.47
CA LEU A 290 -4.60 64.05 6.73
C LEU A 290 -5.64 63.40 7.65
N ARG A 291 -6.39 62.40 7.15
CA ARG A 291 -7.30 61.50 7.88
C ARG A 291 -8.07 60.69 6.83
N PRO A 292 -7.58 59.53 6.41
CA PRO A 292 -8.36 58.65 5.54
C PRO A 292 -9.61 58.17 6.29
N ALA A 293 -10.71 57.97 5.56
CA ALA A 293 -11.93 57.44 6.16
C ALA A 293 -11.72 55.98 6.60
N PRO A 294 -12.29 55.54 7.74
CA PRO A 294 -12.21 54.17 8.23
C PRO A 294 -12.55 53.13 7.15
N ALA A 295 -11.67 52.18 6.91
CA ALA A 295 -11.93 51.03 6.06
C ALA A 295 -12.50 49.90 6.94
N TYR A 296 -13.59 49.25 6.52
CA TYR A 296 -14.20 48.17 7.28
C TYR A 296 -14.18 46.85 6.50
N GLU A 297 -13.87 45.75 7.18
CA GLU A 297 -14.06 44.40 6.66
C GLU A 297 -15.33 43.77 7.25
N CYS A 298 -16.08 43.03 6.41
CA CYS A 298 -17.24 42.27 6.86
C CYS A 298 -16.78 40.93 7.43
N LYS A 299 -17.02 40.69 8.72
CA LYS A 299 -16.59 39.44 9.38
C LYS A 299 -17.60 38.29 9.26
N SER A 300 -18.90 38.58 9.20
CA SER A 300 -19.95 37.56 9.06
C SER A 300 -21.32 38.20 8.76
N ARG A 301 -22.21 37.40 8.17
CA ARG A 301 -23.65 37.71 8.09
C ARG A 301 -24.27 37.22 9.40
N LEU A 302 -24.84 38.13 10.19
CA LEU A 302 -25.68 37.76 11.33
C LEU A 302 -26.93 37.07 10.76
N SER A 303 -26.99 35.74 10.90
CA SER A 303 -28.21 34.98 10.64
C SER A 303 -29.26 35.42 11.64
N SER A 304 -30.28 36.12 11.17
CA SER A 304 -31.48 36.41 11.93
C SER A 304 -32.30 35.12 12.09
N GLU A 305 -31.93 34.29 13.04
CA GLU A 305 -32.76 33.23 13.60
C GLU A 305 -32.59 33.29 15.12
N ASP A 306 -33.41 34.13 15.74
CA ASP A 306 -33.98 33.90 17.06
C ASP A 306 -35.00 35.01 17.34
N SER A 307 -36.26 34.71 17.01
CA SER A 307 -37.47 35.35 17.52
C SER A 307 -38.61 34.35 17.45
#